data_AF-A0A523LVX3-F1
#
_entry.id   AF-A0A523LVX3-F1
#
_cell.length_a   1.000
_cell.length_b   1.000
_cell.length_c   1.000
_cell.angle_alpha   90.00
_cell.angle_beta   90.00
_cell.angle_gamma   90.00
#
_symmetry.space_group_name_H-M   'P 1'
#
loop_
_entity.id
_entity.type
_entity.pdbx_description
1 polymer ?
#
loop_
_entity_poly.entity_id
_entity_poly.type
_entity_poly.pdbx_seq_one_letter_code
_entity_poly.pdbx_strand_id
1 'polypeptide(L)'
;MWRLAILTFLLAGCQAAEVDPRLEGDTVELSSVPFIAQDTDQCGPAALATVLSFAGASTDLAEARGAVYLPDRKGSVQPEFPAAIRRHGLIPYALAPEFGALRQELESGRPVLVFQNLGVRMLPRWHYAVVVGYSPSLDHVILRSGMHRRHIVSRRAFLASWKRGDRWAYSVLRPGEIPASATALDYLLAVAELERLGHRAPALESYRAATLRWPEVSASWLGIGNIHYHRGEIGQARLAYRRALDVDPDDSAARNNLAQTVAELGCPDRALALLEAFVETDRAAGTLLGETRAEIRAMPERVGGCEAFALN
;
A
#
# COMPACT_ATOMS: atom_id res chain seq x y z
N MET A 1 70.62 -28.16 24.05
CA MET A 1 69.69 -28.31 22.91
C MET A 1 68.34 -28.78 23.44
N TRP A 2 67.27 -28.10 23.01
CA TRP A 2 65.84 -28.42 23.17
C TRP A 2 65.16 -28.26 24.55
N ARG A 3 64.37 -27.18 24.67
CA ARG A 3 63.24 -27.06 25.61
C ARG A 3 61.97 -27.44 24.83
N LEU A 4 61.27 -28.50 25.25
CA LEU A 4 59.91 -28.81 24.77
C LEU A 4 58.92 -27.82 25.40
N ALA A 5 58.21 -27.05 24.58
CA ALA A 5 57.05 -26.30 24.99
C ALA A 5 55.80 -27.19 24.82
N ILE A 6 55.12 -27.49 25.93
CA ILE A 6 53.82 -28.17 25.93
C ILE A 6 52.77 -27.13 25.59
N LEU A 7 52.12 -27.28 24.43
CA LEU A 7 51.00 -26.45 23.99
C LEU A 7 49.71 -27.05 24.57
N THR A 8 49.13 -26.41 25.58
CA THR A 8 47.83 -26.80 26.14
C THR A 8 46.72 -26.30 25.21
N PHE A 9 46.05 -27.21 24.52
CA PHE A 9 44.85 -26.91 23.73
C PHE A 9 43.67 -26.69 24.69
N LEU A 10 43.23 -25.44 24.85
CA LEU A 10 41.95 -25.14 25.48
C LEU A 10 40.84 -25.39 24.45
N LEU A 11 40.15 -26.52 24.59
CA LEU A 11 38.89 -26.79 23.89
C LEU A 11 37.81 -25.90 24.50
N ALA A 12 37.58 -24.73 23.90
CA ALA A 12 36.37 -23.96 24.14
C ALA A 12 35.20 -24.70 23.46
N GLY A 13 34.45 -25.47 24.24
CA GLY A 13 33.20 -26.06 23.79
C GLY A 13 32.20 -24.95 23.45
N CYS A 14 31.66 -24.96 22.22
CA CYS A 14 30.49 -24.18 21.87
C CYS A 14 29.30 -24.70 22.68
N GLN A 15 29.02 -24.12 23.84
CA GLN A 15 27.67 -24.20 24.38
C GLN A 15 26.80 -23.28 23.51
N ALA A 16 25.88 -23.87 22.74
CA ALA A 16 24.75 -23.11 22.25
C ALA A 16 24.07 -22.52 23.48
N ALA A 17 24.03 -21.19 23.58
CA ALA A 17 23.30 -20.55 24.66
C ALA A 17 21.85 -21.06 24.59
N GLU A 18 21.40 -21.78 25.63
CA GLU A 18 19.99 -22.12 25.78
C GLU A 18 19.22 -20.79 25.82
N VAL A 19 18.37 -20.58 24.82
CA VAL A 19 17.46 -19.43 24.77
C VAL A 19 16.50 -19.60 25.94
N ASP A 20 16.47 -18.65 26.87
CA ASP A 20 15.51 -18.66 27.99
C ASP A 20 14.08 -18.71 27.42
N PRO A 21 13.29 -19.75 27.73
CA PRO A 21 11.91 -19.90 27.24
C PRO A 21 11.00 -18.70 27.57
N ARG A 22 11.36 -17.87 28.56
CA ARG A 22 10.64 -16.62 28.88
C ARG A 22 10.85 -15.53 27.83
N LEU A 23 11.97 -15.56 27.10
CA LEU A 23 12.29 -14.65 25.99
C LEU A 23 11.58 -15.05 24.69
N GLU A 24 10.98 -16.26 24.64
CA GLU A 24 10.13 -16.66 23.51
C GLU A 24 8.73 -16.01 23.57
N GLY A 25 8.29 -15.58 24.77
CA GLY A 25 6.91 -15.10 25.00
C GLY A 25 6.57 -13.71 24.44
N ASP A 26 7.57 -12.88 24.11
CA ASP A 26 7.36 -11.53 23.53
C ASP A 26 7.69 -11.47 22.03
N THR A 27 8.06 -12.59 21.43
CA THR A 27 8.42 -12.68 20.01
C THR A 27 7.18 -12.74 19.14
N VAL A 28 7.08 -11.81 18.18
CA VAL A 28 6.11 -11.87 17.09
C VAL A 28 6.78 -12.56 15.91
N GLU A 29 6.28 -13.72 15.47
CA GLU A 29 6.75 -14.39 14.25
C GLU A 29 5.58 -14.95 13.42
N LEU A 30 5.46 -14.49 12.19
CA LEU A 30 4.47 -14.92 11.19
C LEU A 30 4.98 -16.20 10.50
N SER A 31 4.89 -17.33 11.22
CA SER A 31 5.38 -18.63 10.77
C SER A 31 4.67 -19.17 9.50
N SER A 32 3.45 -18.72 9.26
CA SER A 32 2.62 -19.05 8.09
C SER A 32 3.08 -18.39 6.79
N VAL A 33 3.92 -17.33 6.86
CA VAL A 33 4.44 -16.67 5.67
C VAL A 33 5.28 -17.65 4.85
N PRO A 34 4.94 -17.89 3.57
CA PRO A 34 5.66 -18.83 2.71
C PRO A 34 7.16 -18.55 2.65
N PHE A 35 7.93 -19.58 2.33
CA PHE A 35 9.35 -19.42 2.05
C PHE A 35 9.67 -20.03 0.69
N ILE A 36 10.18 -19.17 -0.19
CA ILE A 36 10.67 -19.55 -1.51
C ILE A 36 12.19 -19.48 -1.44
N ALA A 37 12.85 -20.64 -1.45
CA ALA A 37 14.31 -20.71 -1.44
C ALA A 37 14.86 -20.11 -2.73
N GLN A 38 15.96 -19.36 -2.62
CA GLN A 38 16.50 -18.57 -3.72
C GLN A 38 18.02 -18.74 -3.84
N ASP A 39 18.49 -18.94 -5.07
CA ASP A 39 19.91 -18.88 -5.43
C ASP A 39 20.31 -17.44 -5.84
N THR A 40 21.56 -17.23 -6.29
CA THR A 40 22.06 -15.90 -6.71
C THR A 40 21.13 -15.19 -7.72
N ASP A 41 20.97 -13.87 -7.54
CA ASP A 41 20.14 -12.94 -8.35
C ASP A 41 18.61 -13.11 -8.31
N GLN A 42 18.08 -13.94 -7.41
CA GLN A 42 16.63 -14.20 -7.30
C GLN A 42 15.96 -13.58 -6.05
N CYS A 43 16.67 -12.74 -5.30
CA CYS A 43 16.14 -12.17 -4.05
C CYS A 43 14.88 -11.31 -4.25
N GLY A 44 14.81 -10.53 -5.34
CA GLY A 44 13.65 -9.71 -5.66
C GLY A 44 12.39 -10.53 -6.01
N PRO A 45 12.46 -11.41 -7.02
CA PRO A 45 11.31 -12.24 -7.42
C PRO A 45 10.80 -13.13 -6.30
N ALA A 46 11.69 -13.74 -5.51
CA ALA A 46 11.27 -14.61 -4.41
C ALA A 46 10.62 -13.82 -3.25
N ALA A 47 11.13 -12.63 -2.92
CA ALA A 47 10.50 -11.78 -1.92
C ALA A 47 9.12 -11.30 -2.39
N LEU A 48 8.97 -10.93 -3.67
CA LEU A 48 7.69 -10.56 -4.27
C LEU A 48 6.70 -11.75 -4.22
N ALA A 49 7.10 -12.91 -4.73
CA ALA A 49 6.25 -14.10 -4.73
C ALA A 49 5.81 -14.51 -3.32
N THR A 50 6.69 -14.33 -2.32
CA THR A 50 6.37 -14.58 -0.91
C THR A 50 5.23 -13.68 -0.42
N VAL A 51 5.30 -12.37 -0.66
CA VAL A 51 4.25 -11.43 -0.19
C VAL A 51 2.97 -11.53 -1.01
N LEU A 52 3.06 -11.81 -2.30
CA LEU A 52 1.89 -12.06 -3.16
C LEU A 52 1.15 -13.32 -2.74
N SER A 53 1.89 -14.42 -2.54
CA SER A 53 1.31 -15.68 -2.07
C SER A 53 0.67 -15.53 -0.69
N PHE A 54 1.33 -14.81 0.23
CA PHE A 54 0.74 -14.49 1.54
C PHE A 54 -0.56 -13.67 1.42
N ALA A 55 -0.59 -12.69 0.51
CA ALA A 55 -1.79 -11.91 0.22
C ALA A 55 -2.89 -12.71 -0.51
N GLY A 56 -2.62 -13.96 -0.89
CA GLY A 56 -3.59 -14.85 -1.56
C GLY A 56 -3.62 -14.71 -3.08
N ALA A 57 -2.67 -13.99 -3.68
CA ALA A 57 -2.51 -13.99 -5.13
C ALA A 57 -1.88 -15.32 -5.59
N SER A 58 -2.44 -15.90 -6.66
CA SER A 58 -1.80 -17.00 -7.37
C SER A 58 -0.62 -16.45 -8.15
N THR A 59 0.60 -16.78 -7.75
CA THR A 59 1.80 -16.46 -8.50
C THR A 59 2.86 -17.52 -8.27
N ASP A 60 3.69 -17.78 -9.28
CA ASP A 60 4.89 -18.59 -9.16
C ASP A 60 6.16 -17.73 -9.29
N LEU A 61 7.32 -18.34 -9.03
CA LEU A 61 8.60 -17.62 -9.08
C LEU A 61 8.95 -17.13 -10.50
N ALA A 62 8.50 -17.82 -11.55
CA ALA A 62 8.79 -17.44 -12.92
C ALA A 62 8.00 -16.20 -13.32
N GLU A 63 6.72 -16.14 -12.96
CA GLU A 63 5.86 -14.98 -13.13
C GLU A 63 6.38 -13.77 -12.34
N ALA A 64 6.68 -13.97 -11.05
CA ALA A 64 7.26 -12.92 -10.22
C ALA A 64 8.59 -12.39 -10.79
N ARG A 65 9.42 -13.27 -11.38
CA ARG A 65 10.66 -12.87 -12.05
C ARG A 65 10.38 -11.98 -13.26
N GLY A 66 9.46 -12.38 -14.14
CA GLY A 66 9.06 -11.58 -15.30
C GLY A 66 8.50 -10.21 -14.92
N ALA A 67 7.93 -10.09 -13.72
CA ALA A 67 7.33 -8.84 -13.23
C ALA A 67 8.33 -7.82 -12.69
N VAL A 68 9.44 -8.25 -12.06
CA VAL A 68 10.38 -7.30 -11.41
C VAL A 68 11.82 -7.37 -11.88
N TYR A 69 12.22 -8.39 -12.65
CA TYR A 69 13.60 -8.55 -13.10
C TYR A 69 13.85 -7.83 -14.42
N LEU A 70 14.85 -6.95 -14.46
CA LEU A 70 15.30 -6.28 -15.68
C LEU A 70 16.68 -6.82 -16.09
N PRO A 71 16.80 -7.55 -17.23
CA PRO A 71 18.06 -8.13 -17.70
C PRO A 71 19.19 -7.09 -17.85
N ASP A 72 18.88 -5.91 -18.40
CA ASP A 72 19.84 -4.83 -18.64
C ASP A 72 20.37 -4.20 -17.34
N ARG A 73 19.64 -4.36 -16.23
CA ARG A 73 20.01 -3.88 -14.90
C ARG A 73 20.54 -4.99 -13.99
N LYS A 74 20.60 -6.24 -14.50
CA LYS A 74 21.07 -7.44 -13.79
C LYS A 74 20.46 -7.57 -12.39
N GLY A 75 19.15 -7.32 -12.26
CA GLY A 75 18.47 -7.40 -10.97
C GLY A 75 17.06 -6.84 -10.96
N SER A 76 16.44 -6.87 -9.78
CA SER A 76 15.11 -6.29 -9.56
C SER A 76 15.18 -4.84 -9.12
N VAL A 77 14.33 -3.99 -9.72
CA VAL A 77 14.28 -2.56 -9.42
C VAL A 77 13.02 -2.20 -8.63
N GLN A 78 13.15 -1.25 -7.69
CA GLN A 78 12.11 -0.92 -6.72
C GLN A 78 10.76 -0.48 -7.34
N PRO A 79 10.71 0.31 -8.44
CA PRO A 79 9.45 0.75 -9.02
C PRO A 79 8.57 -0.38 -9.58
N GLU A 80 9.18 -1.51 -9.97
CA GLU A 80 8.42 -2.63 -10.53
C GLU A 80 7.62 -3.39 -9.45
N PHE A 81 8.02 -3.32 -8.17
CA PHE A 81 7.32 -4.02 -7.11
C PHE A 81 5.89 -3.49 -6.91
N PRO A 82 5.66 -2.19 -6.68
CA PRO A 82 4.30 -1.66 -6.61
C PRO A 82 3.49 -1.93 -7.89
N ALA A 83 4.11 -1.88 -9.08
CA ALA A 83 3.42 -2.19 -10.33
C ALA A 83 2.97 -3.65 -10.39
N ALA A 84 3.86 -4.59 -10.05
CA ALA A 84 3.57 -6.02 -10.00
C ALA A 84 2.47 -6.33 -8.99
N ILE A 85 2.52 -5.75 -7.79
CA ILE A 85 1.49 -5.94 -6.75
C ILE A 85 0.12 -5.49 -7.26
N ARG A 86 0.04 -4.31 -7.89
CA ARG A 86 -1.24 -3.79 -8.41
C ARG A 86 -1.84 -4.65 -9.51
N ARG A 87 -1.03 -5.30 -10.36
CA ARG A 87 -1.54 -6.22 -11.41
C ARG A 87 -2.36 -7.37 -10.85
N HIS A 88 -2.12 -7.78 -9.60
CA HIS A 88 -2.92 -8.79 -8.90
C HIS A 88 -4.15 -8.21 -8.19
N GLY A 89 -4.48 -6.94 -8.40
CA GLY A 89 -5.58 -6.27 -7.69
C GLY A 89 -5.30 -5.98 -6.22
N LEU A 90 -4.03 -6.06 -5.79
CA LEU A 90 -3.58 -5.83 -4.43
C LEU A 90 -3.04 -4.40 -4.28
N ILE A 91 -2.98 -3.90 -3.05
CA ILE A 91 -2.54 -2.53 -2.76
C ILE A 91 -1.13 -2.57 -2.16
N PRO A 92 -0.12 -2.03 -2.86
CA PRO A 92 1.18 -1.80 -2.27
C PRO A 92 1.12 -0.54 -1.40
N TYR A 93 1.26 -0.69 -0.09
CA TYR A 93 1.29 0.43 0.85
C TYR A 93 2.71 0.68 1.33
N ALA A 94 3.26 1.85 1.02
CA ALA A 94 4.59 2.26 1.47
C ALA A 94 4.54 2.60 2.96
N LEU A 95 5.41 1.96 3.76
CA LEU A 95 5.47 2.24 5.19
C LEU A 95 6.27 3.50 5.48
N ALA A 96 5.93 4.17 6.60
CA ALA A 96 6.78 5.22 7.14
C ALA A 96 8.20 4.67 7.37
N PRO A 97 9.26 5.46 7.11
CA PRO A 97 10.64 5.00 7.13
C PRO A 97 11.19 4.88 8.56
N GLU A 98 10.50 4.12 9.40
CA GLU A 98 10.79 3.89 10.80
C GLU A 98 10.45 2.46 11.23
N PHE A 99 11.18 1.95 12.22
CA PHE A 99 10.96 0.59 12.70
C PHE A 99 9.60 0.41 13.39
N GLY A 100 9.03 1.50 13.92
CA GLY A 100 7.72 1.50 14.57
C GLY A 100 6.60 1.09 13.62
N ALA A 101 6.58 1.60 12.39
CA ALA A 101 5.60 1.22 11.37
C ALA A 101 5.72 -0.27 10.99
N LEU A 102 6.96 -0.75 10.77
CA LEU A 102 7.21 -2.16 10.49
C LEU A 102 6.72 -3.07 11.61
N ARG A 103 6.98 -2.70 12.87
CA ARG A 103 6.52 -3.46 14.05
C ARG A 103 5.00 -3.55 14.10
N GLN A 104 4.30 -2.44 13.89
CA GLN A 104 2.83 -2.39 13.89
C GLN A 104 2.24 -3.33 12.83
N GLU A 105 2.85 -3.39 11.64
CA GLU A 105 2.41 -4.33 10.60
C GLU A 105 2.59 -5.79 11.04
N LEU A 106 3.76 -6.14 11.60
CA LEU A 106 4.01 -7.50 12.11
C LEU A 106 3.02 -7.90 13.21
N GLU A 107 2.76 -7.00 14.16
CA GLU A 107 1.78 -7.19 15.23
C GLU A 107 0.35 -7.36 14.70
N SER A 108 0.04 -6.73 13.57
CA SER A 108 -1.24 -6.90 12.86
C SER A 108 -1.30 -8.16 11.99
N GLY A 109 -0.27 -9.01 12.01
CA GLY A 109 -0.21 -10.24 11.23
C GLY A 109 0.31 -10.07 9.79
N ARG A 110 0.93 -8.93 9.46
CA ARG A 110 1.34 -8.59 8.10
C ARG A 110 2.86 -8.62 7.94
N PRO A 111 3.40 -9.44 7.02
CA PRO A 111 4.82 -9.40 6.71
C PRO A 111 5.16 -8.14 5.93
N VAL A 112 6.41 -7.68 6.07
CA VAL A 112 6.87 -6.44 5.44
C VAL A 112 7.95 -6.74 4.43
N LEU A 113 7.71 -6.37 3.18
CA LEU A 113 8.72 -6.42 2.12
C LEU A 113 9.70 -5.28 2.33
N VAL A 114 11.00 -5.56 2.34
CA VAL A 114 12.05 -4.56 2.57
C VAL A 114 13.17 -4.65 1.54
N PHE A 115 13.86 -3.53 1.35
CA PHE A 115 15.07 -3.45 0.53
C PHE A 115 16.25 -3.01 1.39
N GLN A 116 17.36 -3.75 1.30
CA GLN A 116 18.52 -3.59 2.15
C GLN A 116 19.80 -3.52 1.32
N ASN A 117 20.80 -2.84 1.88
CA ASN A 117 22.19 -2.98 1.42
C ASN A 117 23.01 -3.72 2.48
N LEU A 118 23.25 -5.00 2.21
CA LEU A 118 24.02 -5.91 3.06
C LEU A 118 25.53 -5.72 2.91
N GLY A 119 25.96 -4.96 1.92
CA GLY A 119 27.35 -4.61 1.68
C GLY A 119 27.80 -3.37 2.46
N VAL A 120 29.00 -2.90 2.10
CA VAL A 120 29.62 -1.67 2.62
C VAL A 120 29.66 -0.61 1.53
N ARG A 121 29.95 0.65 1.87
CA ARG A 121 29.89 1.78 0.92
C ARG A 121 30.69 1.55 -0.37
N MET A 122 31.84 0.89 -0.29
CA MET A 122 32.71 0.63 -1.46
C MET A 122 32.30 -0.59 -2.29
N LEU A 123 31.48 -1.49 -1.73
CA LEU A 123 31.03 -2.70 -2.40
C LEU A 123 29.58 -2.99 -1.96
N PRO A 124 28.59 -2.30 -2.55
CA PRO A 124 27.20 -2.47 -2.16
C PRO A 124 26.69 -3.88 -2.51
N ARG A 125 25.80 -4.43 -1.67
CA ARG A 125 25.08 -5.68 -1.94
C ARG A 125 23.60 -5.47 -1.69
N TRP A 126 22.89 -5.12 -2.75
CA TRP A 126 21.45 -4.87 -2.74
C TRP A 126 20.68 -6.18 -2.56
N HIS A 127 19.67 -6.16 -1.69
CA HIS A 127 18.99 -7.38 -1.26
C HIS A 127 17.55 -7.09 -0.87
N TYR A 128 16.61 -7.84 -1.45
CA TYR A 128 15.21 -7.84 -1.01
C TYR A 128 14.99 -8.99 -0.02
N ALA A 129 14.16 -8.73 0.99
CA ALA A 129 13.78 -9.70 1.99
C ALA A 129 12.36 -9.43 2.47
N VAL A 130 11.77 -10.42 3.15
CA VAL A 130 10.46 -10.26 3.79
C VAL A 130 10.66 -10.39 5.30
N VAL A 131 10.38 -9.33 6.04
CA VAL A 131 10.39 -9.36 7.50
C VAL A 131 9.10 -10.03 7.96
N VAL A 132 9.26 -11.04 8.81
CA VAL A 132 8.16 -11.88 9.30
C VAL A 132 8.11 -11.92 10.81
N GLY A 133 9.06 -11.29 11.50
CA GLY A 133 9.02 -11.26 12.95
C GLY A 133 10.06 -10.37 13.58
N TYR A 134 9.87 -10.14 14.87
CA TYR A 134 10.84 -9.45 15.72
C TYR A 134 10.71 -9.96 17.16
N SER A 135 11.81 -9.90 17.90
CA SER A 135 11.84 -10.17 19.33
C SER A 135 12.35 -8.92 20.05
N PRO A 136 11.51 -8.26 20.89
CA PRO A 136 11.96 -7.14 21.70
C PRO A 136 13.05 -7.54 22.68
N SER A 137 12.86 -8.65 23.40
CA SER A 137 13.77 -9.14 24.42
C SER A 137 15.13 -9.57 23.87
N LEU A 138 15.16 -10.22 22.70
CA LEU A 138 16.39 -10.68 22.06
C LEU A 138 17.03 -9.62 21.14
N ASP A 139 16.41 -8.45 20.95
CA ASP A 139 16.86 -7.40 20.03
C ASP A 139 17.12 -7.91 18.58
N HIS A 140 16.26 -8.81 18.10
CA HIS A 140 16.42 -9.46 16.79
C HIS A 140 15.24 -9.24 15.85
N VAL A 141 15.53 -9.33 14.54
CA VAL A 141 14.57 -9.28 13.44
C VAL A 141 14.66 -10.58 12.65
N ILE A 142 13.51 -11.13 12.26
CA ILE A 142 13.38 -12.42 11.60
C ILE A 142 12.89 -12.20 10.17
N LEU A 143 13.62 -12.75 9.19
CA LEU A 143 13.35 -12.56 7.76
C LEU A 143 13.20 -13.89 7.02
N ARG A 144 12.38 -13.90 5.96
CA ARG A 144 12.52 -14.82 4.82
C ARG A 144 13.56 -14.21 3.88
N SER A 145 14.72 -14.85 3.75
CA SER A 145 15.85 -14.30 3.02
C SER A 145 16.90 -15.35 2.67
N GLY A 146 17.26 -15.45 1.39
CA GLY A 146 18.29 -16.38 0.91
C GLY A 146 17.81 -17.83 0.95
N MET A 147 18.74 -18.74 1.20
CA MET A 147 18.46 -20.18 1.34
C MET A 147 17.91 -20.57 2.72
N HIS A 148 17.77 -19.61 3.64
CA HIS A 148 17.33 -19.87 5.01
C HIS A 148 15.90 -19.40 5.22
N ARG A 149 15.01 -20.35 5.56
CA ARG A 149 13.62 -20.06 5.91
C ARG A 149 13.50 -19.08 7.07
N ARG A 150 14.40 -19.19 8.05
CA ARG A 150 14.42 -18.34 9.25
C ARG A 150 15.78 -17.67 9.36
N HIS A 151 15.90 -16.49 8.76
CA HIS A 151 17.11 -15.68 8.84
C HIS A 151 16.98 -14.67 9.99
N ILE A 152 17.81 -14.81 11.02
CA ILE A 152 17.78 -13.95 12.20
C ILE A 152 18.97 -12.98 12.14
N VAL A 153 18.71 -11.70 12.37
CA VAL A 153 19.75 -10.66 12.48
C VAL A 153 19.48 -9.79 13.70
N SER A 154 20.52 -9.15 14.25
CA SER A 154 20.30 -8.11 15.27
C SER A 154 19.54 -6.92 14.68
N ARG A 155 18.68 -6.29 15.49
CA ARG A 155 17.93 -5.09 15.11
C ARG A 155 18.89 -4.00 14.66
N ARG A 156 20.03 -3.82 15.33
CA ARG A 156 21.09 -2.90 14.91
C ARG A 156 21.59 -3.18 13.48
N ALA A 157 21.91 -4.43 13.16
CA ALA A 157 22.38 -4.79 11.82
C ALA A 157 21.29 -4.62 10.75
N PHE A 158 20.04 -4.98 11.09
CA PHE A 158 18.89 -4.75 10.23
C PHE A 158 18.70 -3.26 9.93
N LEU A 159 18.62 -2.40 10.96
CA LEU A 159 18.41 -0.96 10.80
C LEU A 159 19.54 -0.30 10.00
N ALA A 160 20.79 -0.72 10.20
CA ALA A 160 21.93 -0.20 9.45
C ALA A 160 21.88 -0.56 7.95
N SER A 161 21.50 -1.80 7.62
CA SER A 161 21.38 -2.25 6.23
C SER A 161 20.14 -1.71 5.52
N TRP A 162 19.02 -1.59 6.24
CA TRP A 162 17.77 -1.01 5.74
C TRP A 162 17.91 0.51 5.51
N LYS A 163 18.60 1.23 6.41
CA LYS A 163 18.93 2.66 6.20
C LYS A 163 19.68 2.90 4.89
N ARG A 164 20.58 1.99 4.49
CA ARG A 164 21.34 2.11 3.23
C ARG A 164 20.49 1.80 1.99
N GLY A 165 19.33 1.18 2.13
CA GLY A 165 18.32 1.03 1.09
C GLY A 165 17.20 2.06 1.23
N ASP A 166 17.51 3.24 1.75
CA ASP A 166 16.59 4.36 1.98
C ASP A 166 15.34 4.02 2.80
N ARG A 167 15.47 3.00 3.66
CA ARG A 167 14.37 2.46 4.48
C ARG A 167 13.13 2.10 3.66
N TRP A 168 13.34 1.67 2.42
CA TRP A 168 12.25 1.25 1.54
C TRP A 168 11.56 0.01 2.14
N ALA A 169 10.25 0.11 2.34
CA ALA A 169 9.42 -0.95 2.90
C ALA A 169 7.97 -0.85 2.42
N TYR A 170 7.36 -2.00 2.17
CA TYR A 170 5.97 -2.11 1.72
C TYR A 170 5.22 -3.19 2.50
N SER A 171 3.97 -2.88 2.85
CA SER A 171 2.95 -3.86 3.19
C SER A 171 2.11 -4.14 1.94
N VAL A 172 1.70 -5.40 1.75
CA VAL A 172 0.85 -5.81 0.63
C VAL A 172 -0.54 -6.10 1.17
N LEU A 173 -1.53 -5.32 0.74
CA LEU A 173 -2.88 -5.37 1.28
C LEU A 173 -3.83 -6.01 0.28
N ARG A 174 -4.75 -6.81 0.80
CA ARG A 174 -5.95 -7.20 0.08
C ARG A 174 -6.93 -6.04 0.05
N PRO A 175 -7.85 -6.02 -0.93
CA PRO A 175 -8.92 -5.03 -0.94
C PRO A 175 -9.66 -4.97 0.40
N GLY A 176 -9.95 -3.76 0.87
CA GLY A 176 -10.63 -3.53 2.15
C GLY A 176 -9.75 -3.62 3.40
N GLU A 177 -8.50 -4.08 3.30
CA GLU A 177 -7.56 -4.09 4.42
C GLU A 177 -6.88 -2.72 4.57
N ILE A 178 -6.74 -2.24 5.80
CA ILE A 178 -6.03 -0.99 6.12
C ILE A 178 -4.84 -1.30 7.03
N PRO A 179 -3.61 -0.85 6.70
CA PRO A 179 -2.43 -1.01 7.55
C PRO A 179 -2.65 -0.36 8.92
N ALA A 180 -2.05 -0.94 9.97
CA ALA A 180 -2.18 -0.40 11.32
C ALA A 180 -1.55 1.00 11.42
N SER A 181 -0.44 1.21 10.72
CA SER A 181 0.27 2.49 10.68
C SER A 181 -0.25 3.46 9.60
N ALA A 182 -1.42 3.20 9.01
CA ALA A 182 -1.88 3.96 7.85
C ALA A 182 -2.33 5.38 8.20
N THR A 183 -2.00 6.34 7.32
CA THR A 183 -2.68 7.63 7.27
C THR A 183 -3.75 7.61 6.18
N ALA A 184 -4.77 8.46 6.31
CA ALA A 184 -5.82 8.54 5.29
C ALA A 184 -5.24 8.91 3.92
N LEU A 185 -4.37 9.91 3.86
CA LEU A 185 -3.78 10.39 2.61
C LEU A 185 -2.97 9.29 1.92
N ASP A 186 -2.02 8.68 2.62
CA ASP A 186 -1.13 7.67 2.01
C ASP A 186 -1.91 6.45 1.54
N TYR A 187 -2.93 6.04 2.30
CA TYR A 187 -3.78 4.91 1.92
C TYR A 187 -4.63 5.24 0.69
N LEU A 188 -5.28 6.40 0.67
CA LEU A 188 -6.13 6.81 -0.44
C LEU A 188 -5.33 7.03 -1.73
N LEU A 189 -4.09 7.51 -1.65
CA LEU A 189 -3.18 7.58 -2.81
C LEU A 189 -2.83 6.19 -3.33
N ALA A 190 -2.57 5.22 -2.45
CA ALA A 190 -2.29 3.84 -2.84
C ALA A 190 -3.50 3.18 -3.54
N VAL A 191 -4.72 3.43 -3.03
CA VAL A 191 -5.99 2.95 -3.61
C VAL A 191 -6.30 3.66 -4.95
N ALA A 192 -6.08 4.97 -5.05
CA ALA A 192 -6.31 5.73 -6.28
C ALA A 192 -5.43 5.23 -7.44
N GLU A 193 -4.18 4.87 -7.18
CA GLU A 193 -3.33 4.24 -8.20
C GLU A 193 -3.84 2.87 -8.65
N LEU A 194 -4.46 2.10 -7.74
CA LEU A 194 -5.11 0.84 -8.09
C LEU A 194 -6.35 1.07 -8.97
N GLU A 195 -7.17 2.08 -8.64
CA GLU A 195 -8.32 2.50 -9.46
C GLU A 195 -7.88 2.94 -10.87
N ARG A 196 -6.85 3.79 -10.97
CA ARG A 196 -6.34 4.33 -12.23
C ARG A 196 -5.86 3.24 -13.19
N LEU A 197 -5.38 2.11 -12.66
CA LEU A 197 -4.99 0.94 -13.44
C LEU A 197 -6.17 0.04 -13.84
N GLY A 198 -7.40 0.45 -13.53
CA GLY A 198 -8.63 -0.25 -13.92
C GLY A 198 -9.12 -1.27 -12.90
N HIS A 199 -8.42 -1.49 -11.78
CA HIS A 199 -8.83 -2.40 -10.71
C HIS A 199 -9.92 -1.78 -9.82
N ARG A 200 -11.02 -1.33 -10.44
CA ARG A 200 -12.11 -0.58 -9.80
C ARG A 200 -12.87 -1.35 -8.73
N ALA A 201 -13.00 -2.69 -8.85
CA ALA A 201 -13.66 -3.49 -7.82
C ALA A 201 -12.83 -3.56 -6.52
N PRO A 202 -11.55 -3.95 -6.57
CA PRO A 202 -10.61 -3.80 -5.45
C PRO A 202 -10.57 -2.39 -4.84
N ALA A 203 -10.51 -1.35 -5.68
CA ALA A 203 -10.48 0.03 -5.22
C ALA A 203 -11.76 0.42 -4.48
N LEU A 204 -12.94 0.04 -4.99
CA LEU A 204 -14.22 0.33 -4.36
C LEU A 204 -14.34 -0.28 -2.96
N GLU A 205 -13.92 -1.53 -2.79
CA GLU A 205 -13.90 -2.20 -1.48
C GLU A 205 -12.97 -1.46 -0.51
N SER A 206 -11.85 -0.98 -1.01
CA SER A 206 -10.82 -0.29 -0.23
C SER A 206 -11.23 1.13 0.17
N TYR A 207 -11.93 1.85 -0.71
CA TYR A 207 -12.55 3.13 -0.36
C TYR A 207 -13.68 2.95 0.67
N ARG A 208 -14.47 1.87 0.58
CA ARG A 208 -15.48 1.56 1.62
C ARG A 208 -14.85 1.27 2.97
N ALA A 209 -13.71 0.58 3.02
CA ALA A 209 -12.97 0.45 4.27
C ALA A 209 -12.48 1.81 4.78
N ALA A 210 -12.01 2.69 3.89
CA ALA A 210 -11.56 4.03 4.25
C ALA A 210 -12.69 4.91 4.82
N THR A 211 -13.93 4.82 4.29
CA THR A 211 -15.06 5.58 4.86
C THR A 211 -15.43 5.14 6.27
N LEU A 212 -15.11 3.90 6.65
CA LEU A 212 -15.29 3.42 8.02
C LEU A 212 -14.15 3.85 8.94
N ARG A 213 -12.91 3.88 8.43
CA ARG A 213 -11.72 4.20 9.23
C ARG A 213 -11.53 5.70 9.44
N TRP A 214 -11.81 6.49 8.40
CA TRP A 214 -11.67 7.95 8.35
C TRP A 214 -12.95 8.57 7.80
N PRO A 215 -14.06 8.52 8.57
CA PRO A 215 -15.35 9.04 8.13
C PRO A 215 -15.32 10.55 7.81
N GLU A 216 -14.34 11.27 8.33
CA GLU A 216 -14.10 12.71 8.12
C GLU A 216 -13.40 13.06 6.79
N VAL A 217 -13.01 12.06 5.99
CA VAL A 217 -12.27 12.29 4.73
C VAL A 217 -13.18 12.11 3.51
N SER A 218 -13.58 13.23 2.89
CA SER A 218 -14.48 13.27 1.73
C SER A 218 -13.95 12.49 0.52
N ALA A 219 -12.63 12.47 0.33
CA ALA A 219 -11.96 11.83 -0.81
C ALA A 219 -12.29 10.32 -0.95
N SER A 220 -12.64 9.63 0.14
CA SER A 220 -13.10 8.24 0.09
C SER A 220 -14.46 8.12 -0.62
N TRP A 221 -15.39 9.03 -0.32
CA TRP A 221 -16.69 9.11 -0.98
C TRP A 221 -16.59 9.59 -2.42
N LEU A 222 -15.66 10.51 -2.69
CA LEU A 222 -15.32 10.94 -4.05
C LEU A 222 -14.86 9.75 -4.91
N GLY A 223 -13.93 8.93 -4.41
CA GLY A 223 -13.46 7.72 -5.10
C GLY A 223 -14.57 6.69 -5.34
N ILE A 224 -15.45 6.47 -4.35
CA ILE A 224 -16.65 5.62 -4.53
C ILE A 224 -17.54 6.16 -5.66
N GLY A 225 -17.79 7.47 -5.67
CA GLY A 225 -18.60 8.13 -6.69
C GLY A 225 -18.00 7.99 -8.10
N ASN A 226 -16.69 8.22 -8.24
CA ASN A 226 -15.97 8.10 -9.51
C ASN A 226 -16.09 6.68 -10.08
N ILE A 227 -15.94 5.66 -9.23
CA ILE A 227 -16.08 4.26 -9.64
C ILE A 227 -17.51 3.95 -10.12
N HIS A 228 -18.53 4.38 -9.38
CA HIS A 228 -19.93 4.19 -9.78
C HIS A 228 -20.26 4.94 -11.08
N TYR A 229 -19.75 6.16 -11.22
CA TYR A 229 -19.92 6.97 -12.43
C TYR A 229 -19.33 6.26 -13.65
N HIS A 230 -18.09 5.76 -13.56
CA HIS A 230 -17.44 4.99 -14.63
C HIS A 230 -18.15 3.68 -14.99
N ARG A 231 -18.98 3.13 -14.09
CA ARG A 231 -19.81 1.94 -14.35
C ARG A 231 -21.18 2.27 -14.95
N GLY A 232 -21.50 3.55 -15.12
CA GLY A 232 -22.84 4.00 -15.53
C GLY A 232 -23.89 3.90 -14.42
N GLU A 233 -23.48 3.65 -13.17
CA GLU A 233 -24.35 3.56 -12.01
C GLU A 233 -24.65 4.98 -11.46
N ILE A 234 -25.19 5.84 -12.33
CA ILE A 234 -25.31 7.30 -12.13
C ILE A 234 -26.02 7.66 -10.81
N GLY A 235 -27.05 6.91 -10.43
CA GLY A 235 -27.76 7.13 -9.16
C GLY A 235 -26.87 6.91 -7.93
N GLN A 236 -26.00 5.89 -7.96
CA GLN A 236 -25.06 5.60 -6.86
C GLN A 236 -23.93 6.63 -6.84
N ALA A 237 -23.42 7.03 -8.00
CA ALA A 237 -22.42 8.09 -8.12
C ALA A 237 -22.90 9.38 -7.46
N ARG A 238 -24.13 9.81 -7.79
CA ARG A 238 -24.78 10.98 -7.20
C ARG A 238 -24.86 10.89 -5.68
N LEU A 239 -25.29 9.74 -5.14
CA LEU A 239 -25.38 9.55 -3.70
C LEU A 239 -24.01 9.64 -3.03
N ALA A 240 -22.97 9.07 -3.63
CA ALA A 240 -21.62 9.12 -3.11
C ALA A 240 -21.03 10.54 -3.15
N TYR A 241 -21.20 11.30 -4.24
CA TYR A 241 -20.76 12.69 -4.29
C TYR A 241 -21.52 13.59 -3.30
N ARG A 242 -22.83 13.35 -3.10
CA ARG A 242 -23.59 14.02 -2.04
C ARG A 242 -23.00 13.73 -0.66
N ARG A 243 -22.65 12.48 -0.37
CA ARG A 243 -21.96 12.11 0.88
C ARG A 243 -20.60 12.77 1.02
N ALA A 244 -19.83 12.92 -0.06
CA ALA A 244 -18.57 13.64 -0.03
C ALA A 244 -18.77 15.10 0.41
N LEU A 245 -19.80 15.78 -0.13
CA LEU A 245 -20.14 17.16 0.27
C LEU A 245 -20.78 17.29 1.64
N ASP A 246 -21.46 16.24 2.13
CA ASP A 246 -21.94 16.19 3.53
C ASP A 246 -20.76 16.14 4.51
N VAL A 247 -19.63 15.56 4.10
CA VAL A 247 -18.39 15.46 4.90
C VAL A 247 -17.55 16.73 4.77
N ASP A 248 -17.31 17.19 3.54
CA ASP A 248 -16.59 18.41 3.23
C ASP A 248 -17.38 19.26 2.24
N PRO A 249 -18.13 20.27 2.71
CA PRO A 249 -18.86 21.19 1.85
C PRO A 249 -17.96 21.97 0.89
N ASP A 250 -16.66 22.08 1.11
CA ASP A 250 -15.74 22.85 0.26
C ASP A 250 -15.01 21.98 -0.78
N ASP A 251 -15.34 20.69 -0.85
CA ASP A 251 -14.77 19.76 -1.83
C ASP A 251 -15.22 20.12 -3.27
N SER A 252 -14.38 20.91 -3.93
CA SER A 252 -14.61 21.37 -5.31
C SER A 252 -14.73 20.22 -6.30
N ALA A 253 -13.99 19.13 -6.10
CA ALA A 253 -14.02 17.98 -7.01
C ALA A 253 -15.33 17.19 -6.86
N ALA A 254 -15.78 16.95 -5.62
CA ALA A 254 -17.07 16.33 -5.37
C ALA A 254 -18.24 17.15 -5.92
N ARG A 255 -18.18 18.48 -5.74
CA ARG A 255 -19.20 19.39 -6.28
C ARG A 255 -19.22 19.39 -7.80
N ASN A 256 -18.06 19.44 -8.44
CA ASN A 256 -17.93 19.32 -9.89
C ASN A 256 -18.60 18.04 -10.40
N ASN A 257 -18.22 16.90 -9.82
CA ASN A 257 -18.68 15.60 -10.26
C ASN A 257 -20.17 15.40 -9.98
N LEU A 258 -20.69 15.95 -8.87
CA LEU A 258 -22.12 15.96 -8.60
C LEU A 258 -22.89 16.79 -9.64
N ALA A 259 -22.42 18.00 -9.95
CA ALA A 259 -23.07 18.86 -10.95
C ALA A 259 -23.12 18.18 -12.32
N GLN A 260 -21.99 17.64 -12.79
CA GLN A 260 -21.93 16.87 -14.03
C GLN A 260 -22.92 15.69 -14.02
N THR A 261 -22.91 14.91 -12.95
CA THR A 261 -23.83 13.77 -12.76
C THR A 261 -25.31 14.20 -12.82
N VAL A 262 -25.65 15.33 -12.20
CA VAL A 262 -27.03 15.87 -12.21
C VAL A 262 -27.42 16.39 -13.60
N ALA A 263 -26.50 17.02 -14.32
CA ALA A 263 -26.75 17.50 -15.67
C ALA A 263 -27.00 16.34 -16.65
N GLU A 264 -26.24 15.24 -16.55
CA GLU A 264 -26.42 14.02 -17.34
C GLU A 264 -27.75 13.31 -17.09
N LEU A 265 -28.30 13.46 -15.89
CA LEU A 265 -29.65 13.00 -15.56
C LEU A 265 -30.75 13.89 -16.16
N GLY A 266 -30.38 14.95 -16.89
CA GLY A 266 -31.32 15.86 -17.56
C GLY A 266 -31.72 17.07 -16.72
N CYS A 267 -30.94 17.42 -15.69
CA CYS A 267 -31.20 18.54 -14.78
C CYS A 267 -30.12 19.63 -14.81
N PRO A 268 -29.83 20.24 -15.97
CA PRO A 268 -28.75 21.24 -16.10
C PRO A 268 -28.94 22.45 -15.17
N ASP A 269 -30.15 22.98 -14.98
CA ASP A 269 -30.37 24.14 -14.10
C ASP A 269 -30.03 23.84 -12.63
N ARG A 270 -30.42 22.66 -12.13
CA ARG A 270 -30.07 22.22 -10.78
C ARG A 270 -28.56 22.02 -10.65
N ALA A 271 -27.92 21.51 -11.69
CA ALA A 271 -26.47 21.34 -11.72
C ALA A 271 -25.75 22.71 -11.70
N LEU A 272 -26.24 23.72 -12.42
CA LEU A 272 -25.70 25.07 -12.38
C LEU A 272 -25.87 25.72 -11.00
N ALA A 273 -27.04 25.58 -10.38
CA ALA A 273 -27.28 26.10 -9.04
C ALA A 273 -26.30 25.54 -8.00
N LEU A 274 -25.92 24.25 -8.12
CA LEU A 274 -24.92 23.63 -7.24
C LEU A 274 -23.52 24.28 -7.37
N LEU A 275 -23.17 24.73 -8.56
CA LEU A 275 -21.87 25.36 -8.84
C LEU A 275 -21.87 26.84 -8.48
N GLU A 276 -22.93 27.57 -8.82
CA GLU A 276 -23.01 29.03 -8.67
C GLU A 276 -22.96 29.47 -7.21
N ALA A 277 -23.72 28.81 -6.34
CA ALA A 277 -23.71 29.10 -4.90
C ALA A 277 -22.32 28.97 -4.26
N PHE A 278 -21.47 28.08 -4.79
CA PHE A 278 -20.14 27.83 -4.26
C PHE A 278 -19.07 28.76 -4.84
N VAL A 279 -19.17 29.09 -6.13
CA VAL A 279 -18.25 30.04 -6.78
C VAL A 279 -18.41 31.46 -6.24
N GLU A 280 -19.62 31.83 -5.80
CA GLU A 280 -19.86 33.10 -5.12
C GLU A 280 -19.11 33.20 -3.77
N THR A 281 -18.91 32.07 -3.09
CA THR A 281 -18.23 32.00 -1.79
C THR A 281 -16.73 31.71 -1.90
N ASP A 282 -16.29 31.02 -2.95
CA ASP A 282 -14.88 30.68 -3.21
C ASP A 282 -14.45 31.08 -4.63
N ARG A 283 -13.61 32.12 -4.70
CA ARG A 283 -13.08 32.64 -5.96
C ARG A 283 -12.14 31.66 -6.67
N ALA A 284 -11.40 30.83 -5.93
CA ALA A 284 -10.50 29.82 -6.50
C ALA A 284 -11.32 28.69 -7.16
N ALA A 285 -12.43 28.29 -6.54
CA ALA A 285 -13.40 27.37 -7.12
C ALA A 285 -13.96 27.87 -8.46
N GLY A 286 -14.14 29.19 -8.61
CA GLY A 286 -14.58 29.81 -9.87
C GLY A 286 -13.70 29.49 -11.07
N THR A 287 -12.39 29.36 -10.87
CA THR A 287 -11.45 28.96 -11.94
C THR A 287 -11.53 27.46 -12.21
N LEU A 288 -11.60 26.64 -11.15
CA LEU A 288 -11.65 25.17 -11.25
C LEU A 288 -12.93 24.65 -11.91
N LEU A 289 -14.07 25.29 -11.65
CA LEU A 289 -15.40 24.84 -12.09
C LEU A 289 -15.91 25.56 -13.35
N GLY A 290 -15.11 26.47 -13.91
CA GLY A 290 -15.51 27.32 -15.02
C GLY A 290 -15.86 26.55 -16.29
N GLU A 291 -15.05 25.54 -16.63
CA GLU A 291 -15.25 24.68 -17.81
C GLU A 291 -16.54 23.86 -17.69
N THR A 292 -16.69 23.09 -16.60
CA THR A 292 -17.89 22.30 -16.33
C THR A 292 -19.17 23.16 -16.34
N ARG A 293 -19.11 24.36 -15.76
CA ARG A 293 -20.25 25.29 -15.78
C ARG A 293 -20.62 25.72 -17.21
N ALA A 294 -19.62 25.99 -18.05
CA ALA A 294 -19.86 26.35 -19.44
C ALA A 294 -20.46 25.18 -20.24
N GLU A 295 -19.98 23.96 -20.01
CA GLU A 295 -20.51 22.74 -20.63
C GLU A 295 -21.97 22.51 -20.24
N ILE A 296 -22.30 22.58 -18.94
CA ILE A 296 -23.68 22.38 -18.45
C ILE A 296 -24.63 23.43 -19.02
N ARG A 297 -24.20 24.71 -19.14
CA ARG A 297 -25.02 25.78 -19.76
C ARG A 297 -25.36 25.51 -21.23
N ALA A 298 -24.53 24.75 -21.94
CA ALA A 298 -24.77 24.40 -23.33
C ALA A 298 -25.68 23.16 -23.48
N MET A 299 -26.04 22.47 -22.40
CA MET A 299 -26.88 21.27 -22.46
C MET A 299 -28.37 21.67 -22.62
N PRO A 300 -29.10 21.04 -23.55
CA PRO A 300 -30.53 21.26 -23.67
C PRO A 300 -31.28 20.69 -22.47
N GLU A 301 -32.26 21.44 -21.96
CA GLU A 301 -33.18 20.92 -20.94
C GLU A 301 -33.95 19.71 -21.46
N ARG A 302 -34.04 18.66 -20.64
CA ARG A 302 -34.91 17.50 -20.91
C ARG A 302 -36.18 17.64 -20.08
N VAL A 303 -37.29 17.91 -20.75
CA VAL A 303 -38.63 17.99 -20.15
C VAL A 303 -38.93 16.71 -19.36
N GLY A 304 -39.29 16.85 -18.08
CA GLY A 304 -39.65 15.73 -17.18
C GLY A 304 -38.48 15.00 -16.51
N GLY A 305 -37.22 15.36 -16.79
CA GLY A 305 -36.04 14.69 -16.21
C GLY A 305 -35.88 14.87 -14.69
N CYS A 306 -36.31 16.00 -14.13
CA CYS A 306 -35.99 16.37 -12.74
C CYS A 306 -37.02 15.96 -11.68
N GLU A 307 -38.22 15.58 -12.09
CA GLU A 307 -39.32 15.23 -11.17
C GLU A 307 -39.11 13.84 -10.54
N ALA A 308 -38.49 12.91 -11.26
CA ALA A 308 -38.16 11.57 -10.75
C ALA A 308 -37.10 11.56 -9.63
N PHE A 309 -36.37 12.66 -9.44
CA PHE A 309 -35.20 12.74 -8.57
C PHE A 309 -35.40 13.54 -7.28
N ALA A 310 -36.56 14.18 -7.10
CA ALA A 310 -36.88 14.97 -5.90
C ALA A 310 -37.30 14.11 -4.68
N LEU A 311 -37.35 12.79 -4.82
CA LEU A 311 -37.94 11.88 -3.83
C LEU A 311 -36.95 11.09 -2.96
N ASN A 312 -35.64 11.37 -2.95
CA ASN A 312 -34.65 10.67 -2.07
C ASN A 312 -33.41 11.50 -1.66
#